data_AF-A0A0N0P2Z8-F1
#
_entry.id   AF-A0A0N0P2Z8-F1
#
_cell.length_a   1.000
_cell.length_b   1.000
_cell.length_c   1.000
_cell.angle_alpha   90.00
_cell.angle_beta   90.00
_cell.angle_gamma   90.00
#
_symmetry.space_group_name_H-M   'P 1'
#
loop_
_entity.id
_entity.type
_entity.pdbx_description
1 polymer ?
#
loop_
_entity_poly.entity_id
_entity_poly.type
_entity_poly.pdbx_seq_one_letter_code
_entity_poly.pdbx_strand_id
1 'polypeptide(L)'
;MQPIRHFHSIYNIIGSCLMCGASMLCFGSWANNYCNVKKYGRWRFRNSIDDVIMVSDFRGARYFGAFIGFLFWWFVVAPQKYRWSSNLGDIPGNTRIGPF
;
A
#
# COMPACT_ATOMS: atom_id res chain seq x y z
N MET A 1 -14.77 -26.17 18.84
CA MET A 1 -13.34 -25.83 18.75
C MET A 1 -13.17 -24.84 17.60
N GLN A 2 -12.77 -23.60 17.89
CA GLN A 2 -12.34 -22.72 16.79
C GLN A 2 -11.02 -23.27 16.27
N PRO A 3 -10.84 -23.43 14.94
CA PRO A 3 -9.57 -23.87 14.40
C PRO A 3 -8.49 -22.85 14.80
N ILE A 4 -7.49 -23.32 15.55
CA ILE A 4 -6.31 -22.53 15.91
C ILE A 4 -5.65 -22.11 14.60
N ARG A 5 -5.72 -20.82 14.27
CA ARG A 5 -5.09 -20.27 13.07
C ARG A 5 -3.59 -20.43 13.22
N HIS A 6 -3.00 -21.36 12.47
CA HIS A 6 -1.56 -21.42 12.39
C HIS A 6 -1.05 -20.18 11.65
N PHE A 7 -0.32 -19.32 12.36
CA PHE A 7 0.54 -18.30 11.77
C PHE A 7 1.67 -19.00 11.00
N HIS A 8 1.37 -19.47 9.79
CA HIS A 8 2.31 -20.26 9.00
C HIS A 8 3.26 -19.34 8.21
N SER A 9 4.55 -19.52 8.49
CA SER A 9 5.73 -19.12 7.70
C SER A 9 6.19 -17.65 7.76
N ILE A 10 7.47 -17.46 8.11
CA ILE A 10 8.18 -16.16 8.10
C ILE A 10 8.09 -15.48 6.73
N TYR A 11 8.15 -16.27 5.65
CA TYR A 11 8.04 -15.77 4.27
C TYR A 11 6.73 -15.02 4.02
N ASN A 12 5.64 -15.47 4.64
CA ASN A 12 4.31 -14.90 4.48
C ASN A 12 4.21 -13.54 5.20
N ILE A 13 4.89 -13.41 6.34
CA ILE A 13 4.98 -12.16 7.12
C ILE A 13 5.75 -11.13 6.33
N ILE A 14 6.90 -11.52 5.80
CA ILE A 14 7.73 -10.65 4.96
C ILE A 14 6.94 -10.18 3.74
N GLY A 15 6.26 -11.09 3.02
CA GLY A 15 5.44 -10.73 1.86
C GLY A 15 4.33 -9.74 2.21
N SER A 16 3.68 -9.90 3.37
CA SER A 16 2.64 -8.96 3.80
C SER A 16 3.18 -7.60 4.20
N CYS A 17 4.34 -7.55 4.86
CA CYS A 17 5.03 -6.30 5.18
C CYS A 17 5.48 -5.56 3.90
N LEU A 18 5.98 -6.29 2.90
CA LEU A 18 6.36 -5.72 1.60
C LEU A 18 5.14 -5.12 0.88
N MET A 19 4.01 -5.82 0.86
CA MET A 19 2.78 -5.32 0.26
C MET A 19 2.22 -4.10 1.01
N CYS A 20 2.29 -4.10 2.34
CA CYS A 20 1.94 -2.93 3.14
C CYS A 20 2.85 -1.73 2.80
N GLY A 21 4.17 -1.95 2.79
CA GLY A 21 5.14 -0.92 2.43
C GLY A 21 4.93 -0.38 1.01
N ALA A 22 4.69 -1.25 0.03
CA ALA A 22 4.38 -0.86 -1.34
C ALA A 22 3.12 0.00 -1.41
N SER A 23 2.04 -0.38 -0.70
CA SER A 23 0.83 0.43 -0.60
C SER A 23 1.12 1.83 -0.04
N MET A 24 1.87 1.90 1.07
CA MET A 24 2.26 3.19 1.68
C MET A 24 3.08 4.06 0.73
N LEU A 25 4.03 3.48 -0.01
CA LEU A 25 4.86 4.21 -0.98
C LEU A 25 4.04 4.73 -2.16
N CYS A 26 3.12 3.92 -2.70
CA CYS A 26 2.24 4.33 -3.79
C CYS A 26 1.36 5.53 -3.39
N PHE A 27 0.71 5.46 -2.22
CA PHE A 27 -0.12 6.57 -1.73
C PHE A 27 0.72 7.79 -1.31
N GLY A 28 1.93 7.58 -0.77
CA GLY A 28 2.88 8.66 -0.50
C GLY A 28 3.30 9.41 -1.76
N SER A 29 3.60 8.68 -2.84
CA SER A 29 3.89 9.25 -4.16
C SER A 29 2.68 9.98 -4.75
N TRP A 30 1.49 9.37 -4.66
CA TRP A 30 0.25 9.99 -5.10
C TRP A 30 -0.03 11.33 -4.41
N ALA A 31 0.08 11.37 -3.08
CA ALA A 31 -0.15 12.60 -2.31
C ALA A 31 0.88 13.68 -2.66
N ASN A 32 2.16 13.31 -2.84
CA ASN A 32 3.20 14.23 -3.27
C ASN A 32 2.90 14.79 -4.68
N ASN A 33 2.47 13.94 -5.60
CA ASN A 33 2.10 14.35 -6.96
C ASN A 33 0.87 15.26 -6.96
N TYR A 34 -0.12 15.00 -6.10
CA TYR A 34 -1.27 15.88 -5.95
C TYR A 34 -0.86 17.30 -5.52
N CYS A 35 0.05 17.41 -4.54
CA CYS A 35 0.61 18.71 -4.13
C CYS A 35 1.40 19.39 -5.24
N ASN A 36 2.16 18.63 -6.02
CA ASN A 36 2.88 19.17 -7.18
C ASN A 36 1.91 19.69 -8.25
N VAL A 37 0.86 18.94 -8.58
CA VAL A 37 -0.19 19.39 -9.50
C VAL A 37 -0.91 20.63 -8.96
N LYS A 38 -1.19 20.70 -7.65
CA LYS A 38 -1.81 21.88 -7.02
C LYS A 38 -0.91 23.12 -7.10
N LYS A 39 0.40 22.97 -6.88
CA LYS A 39 1.36 24.08 -6.88
C LYS A 39 1.71 24.56 -8.29
N TYR A 40 1.92 23.65 -9.23
CA TYR A 40 2.43 23.95 -10.56
C TYR A 40 1.33 23.99 -11.64
N GLY A 41 0.17 23.40 -11.38
CA GLY A 41 -0.92 23.24 -12.34
C GLY A 41 -0.71 22.03 -13.27
N ARG A 42 -1.81 21.41 -13.73
CA ARG A 42 -1.77 20.17 -14.54
C ARG A 42 -0.98 20.32 -15.84
N TRP A 43 -1.08 21.47 -16.50
CA TRP A 43 -0.44 21.74 -17.78
C TRP A 43 1.08 21.90 -17.65
N ARG A 44 1.55 22.63 -16.62
CA ARG A 44 2.99 22.78 -16.36
C ARG A 44 3.57 21.48 -15.84
N PHE A 45 2.92 20.80 -14.89
CA PHE A 45 3.39 19.51 -14.37
C PHE A 45 3.56 18.43 -15.45
N ARG A 46 2.70 18.40 -16.48
CA ARG A 46 2.76 17.40 -17.56
C ARG A 46 3.82 17.71 -18.63
N ASN A 47 4.16 18.98 -18.84
CA ASN A 47 5.12 19.42 -19.86
C ASN A 47 6.50 19.74 -19.29
N SER A 48 6.67 19.82 -17.96
CA SER A 48 7.98 20.03 -17.30
C SER A 48 8.82 18.75 -17.18
N ILE A 49 8.74 17.84 -18.15
CA ILE A 49 9.61 16.64 -18.17
C ILE A 49 11.04 17.02 -18.61
N ASP A 50 11.20 18.10 -19.37
CA ASP A 50 12.48 18.54 -19.94
C ASP A 50 13.20 19.63 -19.12
N ASP A 51 12.52 20.29 -18.18
CA ASP A 51 13.14 21.24 -17.26
C ASP A 51 13.49 20.53 -15.95
N VAL A 52 14.69 20.81 -15.42
CA VAL A 52 15.27 20.26 -14.16
C VAL A 52 14.51 20.78 -12.91
N ILE A 53 13.19 20.89 -12.97
CA ILE A 53 12.34 21.08 -11.80
C ILE A 53 12.12 19.68 -11.23
N MET A 54 13.07 19.23 -10.39
CA MET A 54 12.81 18.11 -9.49
C MET A 54 11.45 18.32 -8.83
N VAL A 55 10.55 17.35 -9.00
CA VAL A 55 9.25 17.28 -8.33
C VAL A 55 9.45 17.71 -6.87
N SER A 56 8.80 18.80 -6.46
CA SER A 56 8.99 19.33 -5.12
C SER A 56 8.61 18.26 -4.12
N ASP A 57 9.53 17.97 -3.20
CA ASP A 57 9.32 16.98 -2.17
C ASP A 57 8.55 17.60 -0.99
N PHE A 58 7.24 17.32 -0.93
CA PHE A 58 6.37 17.71 0.16
C PHE A 58 6.35 16.60 1.22
N ARG A 59 7.30 16.64 2.16
CA ARG A 59 7.41 15.66 3.26
C ARG A 59 6.09 15.39 3.98
N GLY A 60 5.33 16.44 4.31
CA GLY A 60 4.02 16.30 4.97
C GLY A 60 2.99 15.54 4.11
N ALA A 61 2.97 15.79 2.80
CA ALA A 61 2.09 15.09 1.88
C ALA A 61 2.48 13.61 1.74
N ARG A 62 3.79 13.30 1.71
CA ARG A 62 4.26 11.91 1.69
C ARG A 62 3.86 11.13 2.94
N TYR A 63 4.04 11.71 4.13
CA TYR A 63 3.65 11.04 5.37
C TYR A 63 2.14 10.87 5.48
N PHE A 64 1.36 11.88 5.07
CA PHE A 64 -0.08 11.76 5.01
C PHE A 64 -0.53 10.69 4.02
N GLY A 65 0.03 10.69 2.80
CA GLY A 65 -0.22 9.65 1.80
C GLY A 65 0.16 8.26 2.30
N ALA A 66 1.33 8.11 2.92
CA ALA A 66 1.75 6.83 3.51
C ALA A 66 0.80 6.35 4.61
N PHE A 67 0.30 7.26 5.46
CA PHE A 67 -0.71 6.94 6.46
C PHE A 67 -2.02 6.46 5.82
N ILE A 68 -2.50 7.14 4.78
CA ILE A 68 -3.69 6.69 4.02
C ILE A 68 -3.44 5.33 3.34
N GLY A 69 -2.26 5.11 2.78
CA GLY A 69 -1.89 3.83 2.17
C GLY A 69 -1.80 2.68 3.18
N PHE A 70 -1.39 2.97 4.41
CA PHE A 70 -1.46 2.03 5.52
C PHE A 70 -2.91 1.69 5.88
N LEU A 71 -3.77 2.69 6.06
CA LEU A 71 -5.19 2.48 6.36
C LEU A 71 -5.90 1.70 5.24
N PHE A 72 -5.63 2.04 3.98
CA PHE A 72 -6.16 1.34 2.81
C PHE A 72 -5.72 -0.13 2.81
N TRP A 73 -4.44 -0.40 3.07
CA TRP A 73 -3.96 -1.77 3.18
C TRP A 73 -4.63 -2.51 4.34
N TRP A 74 -4.73 -1.87 5.50
CA TRP A 74 -5.27 -2.46 6.73
C TRP A 74 -6.77 -2.78 6.65
N PHE A 75 -7.58 -1.89 6.07
CA PHE A 75 -9.04 -2.01 6.06
C PHE A 75 -9.63 -2.52 4.75
N VAL A 76 -8.91 -2.38 3.62
CA VAL A 76 -9.43 -2.77 2.31
C VAL A 76 -8.69 -3.99 1.77
N VAL A 77 -7.37 -3.95 1.68
CA VAL A 77 -6.59 -5.00 0.99
C VAL A 77 -6.40 -6.25 1.86
N ALA A 78 -5.96 -6.08 3.10
CA ALA A 78 -5.71 -7.19 4.02
C ALA A 78 -6.98 -8.03 4.27
N PRO A 79 -8.18 -7.45 4.47
CA PRO A 79 -9.40 -8.21 4.66
C PRO A 79 -9.83 -9.07 3.46
N GLN A 80 -9.52 -8.66 2.22
CA GLN A 80 -9.87 -9.46 1.03
C GLN A 80 -9.17 -10.83 1.02
N LYS A 81 -8.01 -10.97 1.71
CA LYS A 81 -7.32 -12.26 1.87
C LYS A 81 -8.17 -13.30 2.64
N TYR A 82 -9.15 -12.84 3.41
CA TYR A 82 -10.04 -13.65 4.23
C TYR A 82 -11.43 -13.83 3.63
N ARG A 83 -11.71 -13.20 2.48
CA ARG A 83 -13.03 -13.25 1.82
C ARG A 83 -13.38 -14.63 1.27
N TRP A 84 -12.38 -15.45 0.97
CA TRP A 84 -12.59 -16.80 0.45
C TRP A 84 -12.64 -17.84 1.58
N SER A 85 -13.77 -18.55 1.66
CA SER A 85 -14.05 -19.63 2.63
C SER A 85 -13.40 -20.96 2.26
N SER A 86 -12.50 -20.98 1.29
CA SER A 86 -11.78 -22.19 0.87
C SER A 86 -11.07 -22.83 2.07
N ASN A 87 -11.22 -24.15 2.23
CA ASN A 87 -10.54 -24.91 3.27
C ASN A 87 -9.03 -24.68 3.15
N LEU A 88 -8.42 -24.20 4.24
CA LEU A 88 -7.03 -23.73 4.25
C LEU A 88 -6.00 -24.83 3.91
N GLY A 89 -6.38 -26.11 3.97
CA GLY A 89 -5.55 -27.24 3.56
C GLY A 89 -5.46 -27.46 2.05
N ASP A 90 -6.40 -26.91 1.27
CA ASP A 90 -6.51 -27.21 -0.17
C ASP A 90 -5.78 -26.21 -1.07
N ILE A 91 -5.23 -25.12 -0.53
CA ILE A 91 -4.56 -24.07 -1.30
C ILE A 91 -3.08 -23.95 -0.88
N PRO A 92 -2.14 -24.57 -1.62
CA PRO A 92 -0.72 -24.41 -1.35
C PRO A 92 -0.30 -22.94 -1.55
N GLY A 93 0.30 -22.33 -0.53
CA GLY A 93 0.91 -20.98 -0.61
C GLY A 93 0.06 -19.81 -0.10
N ASN A 94 -1.05 -20.03 0.62
CA ASN A 94 -1.90 -18.92 1.10
C ASN A 94 -1.28 -18.19 2.32
N THR A 95 -0.98 -16.90 2.16
CA THR A 95 -0.20 -16.07 3.11
C THR A 95 -1.11 -15.06 3.83
N ARG A 96 -1.97 -15.56 4.72
CA ARG A 96 -2.95 -14.74 5.45
C ARG A 96 -2.33 -13.98 6.61
N ILE A 97 -1.71 -12.83 6.32
CA ILE A 97 -1.16 -11.91 7.32
C ILE A 97 -1.69 -10.49 7.09
N GLY A 98 -2.18 -9.89 8.18
CA GLY A 98 -2.98 -8.64 8.26
C GLY A 98 -4.18 -8.84 9.20
N PRO A 99 -4.89 -7.79 9.67
CA PRO A 99 -6.02 -7.97 10.60
C PRO A 99 -7.16 -8.78 9.97
N PHE A 100 -7.76 -9.63 10.80
CA PHE A 100 -8.72 -10.72 10.54
C PHE A 100 -8.15 -11.99 9.92
#